data_AF-A0A1V5SLM2-F1
#
_entry.id   AF-A0A1V5SLM2-F1
#
_cell.length_a   1.000
_cell.length_b   1.000
_cell.length_c   1.000
_cell.angle_alpha   90.00
_cell.angle_beta   90.00
_cell.angle_gamma   90.00
#
_symmetry.space_group_name_H-M   'P 1'
#
loop_
_entity.id
_entity.type
_entity.pdbx_description
1 polymer ?
#
loop_
_entity_poly.entity_id
_entity_poly.type
_entity_poly.pdbx_seq_one_letter_code
_entity_poly.pdbx_strand_id
1 'polypeptide(L)'
;MKYSKLFLLIAIISALLGAIMVLPTRLRNESAMKEIEVVCDWQDIEVISLRLGISVEETLDELKQAGVSVIGVSDYDLKNLQQLGKVLPVVVDHDYPSILRYFYVSNSTLKETIIHHLNILGRVPVEVSPNIIGLNISYEEEDKIGLGWDYNLVQLLKDKGFRIVLRPRNWQGISPEILKAVLSDPIFDQADGLIFFGDQVLGNGNEESLKEMANFLDEKKLFWGYTEFVGQKGETILARQVPGQTIRVHSIPPDEIKNYTPLEARERFLRAVKERSVRLLYVRFFTEPTINLWEKNYSYLTALFSDIESSGFTRGTIHPLIPFAPPLIASVLFSVSVAIAIALLYSYFLPGKWIILILSLFVLLGALFQDQMLSLRIIGVLAGIAYPSLAVFSLIDGLRSKKNPLVSILVAFCMVFAGGLVVSCGLYHWLYVLRIEQYSGVKTSLVIPILLVVLYLFRSGYLNRSIRSVVLGTLKRYEFVILMILAGGFVVYLTRSGNFPLLPAGMLESKMRLWLERLLFMRPRTKEFMIGYPALWLLISLRRFNYQPLFKVVLWLGVTIGFITFFNSFCHIHTPFLFILLRFFNAFILSLVIFIFYYLIVRIAYWIWKWLGQFGENDAHKKSTNI
;
A
#
# COMPACT_ATOMS: atom_id res chain seq x y z
N MET A 1 18.30 -6.46 38.30
CA MET A 1 17.45 -7.02 37.20
C MET A 1 16.59 -8.24 37.59
N LYS A 2 16.33 -8.53 38.89
CA LYS A 2 15.73 -9.80 39.37
C LYS A 2 14.34 -10.13 38.79
N TYR A 3 13.56 -9.13 38.37
CA TYR A 3 12.20 -9.32 37.82
C TYR A 3 12.05 -9.09 36.32
N SER A 4 13.11 -8.73 35.59
CA SER A 4 13.03 -8.35 34.15
C SER A 4 12.35 -9.41 33.26
N LYS A 5 12.63 -10.70 33.50
CA LYS A 5 12.01 -11.82 32.78
C LYS A 5 10.51 -11.95 33.05
N LEU A 6 10.08 -11.71 34.29
CA LEU A 6 8.66 -11.77 34.66
C LEU A 6 7.89 -10.65 33.96
N PHE A 7 8.42 -9.43 33.95
CA PHE A 7 7.83 -8.31 33.21
C PHE A 7 7.71 -8.60 31.72
N LEU A 8 8.76 -9.13 31.12
CA LEU A 8 8.74 -9.51 29.71
C LEU A 8 7.65 -10.57 29.43
N LEU A 9 7.55 -11.58 30.29
CA LEU A 9 6.52 -12.61 30.18
C LEU A 9 5.12 -12.01 30.30
N ILE A 10 4.90 -11.10 31.25
CA ILE A 10 3.62 -10.39 31.40
C ILE A 10 3.31 -9.58 30.13
N ALA A 11 4.28 -8.85 29.56
CA ALA A 11 4.07 -8.09 28.33
C ALA A 11 3.65 -8.99 27.15
N ILE A 12 4.30 -10.14 27.00
CA ILE A 12 3.97 -11.13 25.95
C ILE A 12 2.59 -11.75 26.22
N ILE A 13 2.28 -12.14 27.46
CA ILE A 13 0.97 -12.70 27.82
C ILE A 13 -0.13 -11.67 27.56
N SER A 14 0.04 -10.41 27.96
CA SER A 14 -0.93 -9.35 27.67
C SER A 14 -1.13 -9.14 26.17
N ALA A 15 -0.06 -9.18 25.37
CA ALA A 15 -0.16 -9.13 23.91
C ALA A 15 -0.97 -10.31 23.35
N LEU A 16 -0.69 -11.54 23.82
CA LEU A 16 -1.36 -12.75 23.37
C LEU A 16 -2.84 -12.77 23.77
N LEU A 17 -3.17 -12.42 25.02
CA LEU A 17 -4.55 -12.35 25.51
C LEU A 17 -5.36 -11.32 24.71
N GLY A 18 -4.80 -10.13 24.47
CA GLY A 18 -5.45 -9.13 23.63
C GLY A 18 -5.63 -9.63 22.19
N ALA A 19 -4.62 -10.31 21.63
CA ALA A 19 -4.70 -10.86 20.28
C ALA A 19 -5.75 -11.97 20.15
N ILE A 20 -5.89 -12.85 21.15
CA ILE A 20 -6.91 -13.92 21.16
C ILE A 20 -8.33 -13.36 21.08
N MET A 21 -8.58 -12.16 21.63
CA MET A 21 -9.90 -11.52 21.56
C MET A 21 -10.23 -10.92 20.18
N VAL A 22 -9.22 -10.67 19.33
CA VAL A 22 -9.39 -10.00 18.03
C VAL A 22 -9.20 -10.97 16.86
N LEU A 23 -8.23 -11.88 16.98
CA LEU A 23 -7.79 -12.74 15.89
C LEU A 23 -8.89 -13.65 15.33
N PRO A 24 -9.79 -14.26 16.14
CA PRO A 24 -10.89 -15.06 15.59
C PRO A 24 -11.84 -14.24 14.71
N THR A 25 -12.22 -13.03 15.16
CA THR A 25 -13.04 -12.09 14.37
C THR A 25 -12.32 -11.67 13.10
N ARG A 26 -11.02 -11.41 13.20
CA ARG A 26 -10.19 -11.09 12.04
C ARG A 26 -10.16 -12.22 11.01
N LEU A 27 -9.86 -13.44 11.44
CA LEU A 27 -9.80 -14.60 10.54
C LEU A 27 -11.16 -14.90 9.90
N ARG A 28 -12.27 -14.72 10.65
CA ARG A 28 -13.63 -14.86 10.12
C ARG A 28 -13.95 -13.79 9.06
N ASN A 29 -13.58 -12.55 9.32
CA ASN A 29 -13.79 -11.45 8.39
C ASN A 29 -12.94 -11.65 7.12
N GLU A 30 -11.66 -12.00 7.26
CA GLU A 30 -10.76 -12.29 6.15
C GLU A 30 -11.23 -13.50 5.31
N SER A 31 -11.78 -14.54 5.95
CA SER A 31 -12.28 -15.72 5.23
C SER A 31 -13.61 -15.45 4.52
N ALA A 32 -14.42 -14.53 5.02
CA ALA A 32 -15.65 -14.07 4.37
C ALA A 32 -15.37 -13.11 3.19
N MET A 33 -14.27 -12.37 3.22
CA MET A 33 -13.87 -11.40 2.20
C MET A 33 -13.13 -12.04 1.01
N LYS A 34 -13.68 -13.12 0.44
CA LYS A 34 -13.11 -13.83 -0.71
C LYS A 34 -13.72 -13.45 -2.05
N GLU A 35 -14.86 -12.78 -2.03
CA GLU A 35 -15.54 -12.33 -3.24
C GLU A 35 -14.85 -11.10 -3.81
N ILE A 36 -14.49 -11.21 -5.09
CA ILE A 36 -13.86 -10.19 -5.91
C ILE A 36 -14.83 -9.81 -7.03
N GLU A 37 -15.10 -8.52 -7.13
CA GLU A 37 -15.90 -7.94 -8.20
C GLU A 37 -14.98 -7.26 -9.21
N VAL A 38 -15.25 -7.48 -10.49
CA VAL A 38 -14.48 -6.89 -11.59
C VAL A 38 -15.38 -6.00 -12.41
N VAL A 39 -15.01 -4.73 -12.48
CA VAL A 39 -15.68 -3.69 -13.27
C VAL A 39 -14.87 -3.43 -14.51
N CYS A 40 -15.46 -3.61 -15.68
CA CYS A 40 -14.80 -3.25 -16.95
C CYS A 40 -15.20 -1.84 -17.38
N ASP A 41 -14.26 -1.08 -17.93
CA ASP A 41 -14.52 0.29 -18.38
C ASP A 41 -15.23 0.34 -19.74
N TRP A 42 -16.34 1.07 -19.80
CA TRP A 42 -17.11 1.24 -21.03
C TRP A 42 -16.33 1.98 -22.13
N GLN A 43 -15.61 3.06 -21.80
CA GLN A 43 -14.92 3.87 -22.81
C GLN A 43 -13.86 3.04 -23.54
N ASP A 44 -13.16 2.15 -22.83
CA ASP A 44 -12.19 1.25 -23.45
C ASP A 44 -12.89 0.25 -24.41
N ILE A 45 -14.05 -0.30 -24.01
CA ILE A 45 -14.86 -1.23 -24.85
C ILE A 45 -15.35 -0.52 -26.12
N GLU A 46 -15.89 0.70 -25.98
CA GLU A 46 -16.39 1.51 -27.10
C GLU A 46 -15.26 1.83 -28.09
N VAL A 47 -14.09 2.25 -27.58
CA VAL A 47 -12.91 2.54 -28.40
C VAL A 47 -12.42 1.30 -29.16
N ILE A 48 -12.37 0.13 -28.51
CA ILE A 48 -11.96 -1.12 -29.16
C ILE A 48 -12.96 -1.52 -30.25
N SER A 49 -14.25 -1.46 -29.95
CA SER A 49 -15.32 -1.80 -30.90
C SER A 49 -15.28 -0.91 -32.14
N LEU A 50 -15.12 0.40 -31.95
CA LEU A 50 -14.99 1.37 -33.05
C LEU A 50 -13.74 1.13 -33.90
N ARG A 51 -12.61 0.79 -33.29
CA ARG A 51 -11.35 0.54 -34.02
C ARG A 51 -11.40 -0.73 -34.86
N LEU A 52 -12.09 -1.76 -34.38
CA LEU A 52 -12.17 -3.06 -35.04
C LEU A 52 -13.38 -3.19 -35.97
N GLY A 53 -14.34 -2.26 -35.89
CA GLY A 53 -15.60 -2.33 -36.64
C GLY A 53 -16.49 -3.50 -36.19
N ILE A 54 -16.34 -3.94 -34.94
CA ILE A 54 -17.14 -5.05 -34.35
C ILE A 54 -18.37 -4.45 -33.68
N SER A 55 -19.48 -5.20 -33.69
CA SER A 55 -20.67 -4.77 -32.97
C SER A 55 -20.41 -4.71 -31.47
N VAL A 56 -20.86 -3.62 -30.86
CA VAL A 56 -20.83 -3.42 -29.41
C VAL A 56 -21.64 -4.50 -28.69
N GLU A 57 -22.76 -4.93 -29.26
CA GLU A 57 -23.62 -5.95 -28.66
C GLU A 57 -22.94 -7.32 -28.63
N GLU A 58 -22.24 -7.69 -29.70
CA GLU A 58 -21.44 -8.92 -29.77
C GLU A 58 -20.33 -8.91 -28.72
N THR A 59 -19.63 -7.77 -28.59
CA THR A 59 -18.58 -7.58 -27.60
C THR A 59 -19.12 -7.71 -26.17
N LEU A 60 -20.30 -7.15 -25.89
CA LEU A 60 -20.97 -7.28 -24.60
C LEU A 60 -21.38 -8.73 -24.30
N ASP A 61 -21.87 -9.46 -25.29
CA ASP A 61 -22.28 -10.86 -25.13
C ASP A 61 -21.06 -11.74 -24.83
N GLU A 62 -19.93 -11.51 -25.50
CA GLU A 62 -18.67 -12.19 -25.18
C GLU A 62 -18.16 -11.87 -23.78
N LEU A 63 -18.24 -10.61 -23.33
CA LEU A 63 -17.89 -10.23 -21.96
C LEU A 63 -18.81 -10.90 -20.94
N LYS A 64 -20.11 -11.02 -21.25
CA LYS A 64 -21.07 -11.72 -20.40
C LYS A 64 -20.73 -13.20 -20.29
N GLN A 65 -20.37 -13.85 -21.40
CA GLN A 65 -19.92 -15.24 -21.43
C GLN A 65 -18.61 -15.45 -20.66
N ALA A 66 -17.68 -14.49 -20.73
CA ALA A 66 -16.47 -14.49 -19.90
C ALA A 66 -16.77 -14.33 -18.39
N GLY A 67 -17.99 -13.90 -18.04
CA GLY A 67 -18.47 -13.73 -16.69
C GLY A 67 -18.24 -12.34 -16.11
N VAL A 68 -18.20 -11.31 -16.96
CA VAL A 68 -18.30 -9.91 -16.52
C VAL A 68 -19.73 -9.62 -16.10
N SER A 69 -19.89 -9.06 -14.90
CA SER A 69 -21.20 -8.69 -14.34
C SER A 69 -21.39 -7.19 -14.22
N VAL A 70 -20.32 -6.39 -14.24
CA VAL A 70 -20.37 -4.96 -13.93
C VAL A 70 -19.63 -4.14 -14.98
N ILE A 71 -20.27 -3.07 -15.45
CA ILE A 71 -19.68 -2.10 -16.37
C ILE A 71 -19.60 -0.73 -15.70
N GLY A 72 -18.43 -0.11 -15.80
CA GLY A 72 -18.17 1.25 -15.36
C GLY A 72 -18.45 2.23 -16.47
N VAL A 73 -19.45 3.09 -16.32
CA VAL A 73 -19.91 4.04 -17.35
C VAL A 73 -19.56 5.46 -16.94
N SER A 74 -18.67 6.08 -17.70
CA SER A 74 -18.30 7.48 -17.53
C SER A 74 -19.30 8.42 -18.17
N ASP A 75 -19.43 9.60 -17.57
CA ASP A 75 -20.08 10.71 -18.24
C ASP A 75 -19.26 11.13 -19.48
N TYR A 76 -19.96 11.71 -20.43
CA TYR A 76 -19.33 12.27 -21.62
C TYR A 76 -18.57 13.54 -21.26
N ASP A 77 -17.50 13.75 -22.01
CA ASP A 77 -16.81 15.02 -22.08
C ASP A 77 -16.68 15.40 -23.57
N LEU A 78 -16.43 16.67 -23.85
CA LEU A 78 -16.43 17.17 -25.22
C LEU A 78 -15.29 16.56 -26.05
N LYS A 79 -14.15 16.25 -25.43
CA LYS A 79 -13.01 15.63 -26.09
C LYS A 79 -13.31 14.18 -26.48
N ASN A 80 -13.92 13.42 -25.58
CA ASN A 80 -14.38 12.05 -25.81
C ASN A 80 -15.41 12.01 -26.94
N LEU A 81 -16.43 12.88 -26.89
CA LEU A 81 -17.45 12.95 -27.94
C LEU A 81 -16.87 13.31 -29.32
N GLN A 82 -15.86 14.18 -29.37
CA GLN A 82 -15.12 14.47 -30.61
C GLN A 82 -14.31 13.27 -31.10
N GLN A 83 -13.63 12.55 -30.21
CA GLN A 83 -12.87 11.34 -30.57
C GLN A 83 -13.79 10.23 -31.11
N LEU A 84 -15.02 10.13 -30.60
CA LEU A 84 -16.04 9.20 -31.09
C LEU A 84 -16.72 9.69 -32.37
N GLY A 85 -16.41 10.89 -32.86
CA GLY A 85 -17.08 11.50 -34.03
C GLY A 85 -18.55 11.87 -33.80
N LYS A 86 -19.02 11.87 -32.55
CA LYS A 86 -20.39 12.24 -32.18
C LYS A 86 -20.59 13.76 -32.13
N VAL A 87 -19.50 14.50 -31.94
CA VAL A 87 -19.47 15.96 -31.93
C VAL A 87 -18.32 16.43 -32.81
N LEU A 88 -18.57 17.37 -33.72
CA LEU A 88 -17.55 17.89 -34.64
C LEU A 88 -17.49 19.41 -34.54
N PRO A 89 -16.30 20.03 -34.43
CA PRO A 89 -16.18 21.48 -34.47
C PRO A 89 -16.62 22.00 -35.84
N VAL A 90 -17.44 23.06 -35.85
CA VAL A 90 -17.91 23.73 -37.07
C VAL A 90 -17.65 25.23 -37.00
N VAL A 91 -17.50 25.84 -38.17
CA VAL A 91 -17.45 27.29 -38.30
C VAL A 91 -18.86 27.76 -38.69
N VAL A 92 -19.35 28.80 -38.02
CA VAL A 92 -20.63 29.45 -38.32
C VAL A 92 -20.38 30.87 -38.81
N ASP A 93 -21.38 31.47 -39.45
CA ASP A 93 -21.31 32.83 -39.98
C ASP A 93 -21.03 33.89 -38.89
N HIS A 94 -20.51 35.04 -39.32
CA HIS A 94 -20.09 36.15 -38.44
C HIS A 94 -21.22 36.78 -37.61
N ASP A 95 -22.48 36.44 -37.88
CA ASP A 95 -23.65 36.93 -37.14
C ASP A 95 -23.78 36.30 -35.75
N TYR A 96 -23.00 35.26 -35.44
CA TYR A 96 -23.00 34.60 -34.14
C TYR A 96 -21.81 35.02 -33.24
N PRO A 97 -21.97 34.99 -31.90
CA PRO A 97 -20.93 35.47 -30.98
C PRO A 97 -19.57 34.77 -31.15
N SER A 98 -18.53 35.53 -31.52
CA SER A 98 -17.17 35.03 -31.75
C SER A 98 -16.47 34.45 -30.50
N ILE A 99 -17.03 34.69 -29.32
CA ILE A 99 -16.53 34.13 -28.06
C ILE A 99 -16.92 32.65 -27.87
N LEU A 100 -17.93 32.17 -28.62
CA LEU A 100 -18.41 30.80 -28.54
C LEU A 100 -17.71 29.92 -29.57
N ARG A 101 -17.60 28.64 -29.24
CA ARG A 101 -17.14 27.60 -30.15
C ARG A 101 -18.33 26.77 -30.58
N TYR A 102 -18.44 26.50 -31.86
CA TYR A 102 -19.61 25.85 -32.44
C TYR A 102 -19.31 24.40 -32.77
N PHE A 103 -20.29 23.55 -32.50
CA PHE A 103 -20.17 22.12 -32.67
C PHE A 103 -21.42 21.55 -33.30
N TYR A 104 -21.23 20.70 -34.31
CA TYR A 104 -22.24 19.83 -34.85
C TYR A 104 -22.37 18.58 -33.98
N VAL A 105 -23.58 18.26 -33.54
CA VAL A 105 -23.90 17.07 -32.74
C VAL A 105 -24.64 16.06 -33.62
N SER A 106 -24.16 14.82 -33.66
CA SER A 106 -24.68 13.80 -34.58
C SER A 106 -26.10 13.31 -34.28
N ASN A 107 -26.55 13.45 -33.03
CA ASN A 107 -27.83 12.92 -32.55
C ASN A 107 -28.59 13.97 -31.71
N SER A 108 -29.90 14.11 -31.95
CA SER A 108 -30.77 15.03 -31.20
C SER A 108 -30.89 14.68 -29.72
N THR A 109 -30.95 13.40 -29.35
CA THR A 109 -31.04 13.00 -27.93
C THR A 109 -29.76 13.34 -27.18
N LEU A 110 -28.60 13.07 -27.79
CA LEU A 110 -27.30 13.46 -27.25
C LEU A 110 -27.19 14.98 -27.10
N LYS A 111 -27.66 15.74 -28.09
CA LYS A 111 -27.71 17.21 -28.04
C LYS A 111 -28.54 17.68 -26.84
N GLU A 112 -29.72 17.12 -26.63
CA GLU A 112 -30.60 17.44 -25.49
C GLU A 112 -29.92 17.13 -24.15
N THR A 113 -29.25 15.97 -24.02
CA THR A 113 -28.48 15.62 -22.82
C THR A 113 -27.36 16.62 -22.55
N ILE A 114 -26.58 16.99 -23.58
CA ILE A 114 -25.51 17.98 -23.49
C ILE A 114 -26.07 19.34 -23.03
N ILE A 115 -27.14 19.82 -23.67
CA ILE A 115 -27.78 21.09 -23.34
C ILE A 115 -28.29 21.08 -21.89
N HIS A 116 -28.94 20.00 -21.47
CA HIS A 116 -29.47 19.86 -20.12
C HIS A 116 -28.36 19.95 -19.06
N HIS A 117 -27.29 19.17 -19.20
CA HIS A 117 -26.17 19.17 -18.25
C HIS A 117 -25.43 20.50 -18.24
N LEU A 118 -25.22 21.13 -19.40
CA LEU A 118 -24.61 22.45 -19.48
C LEU A 118 -25.46 23.54 -18.80
N ASN A 119 -26.79 23.48 -18.93
CA ASN A 119 -27.70 24.39 -18.22
C ASN A 119 -27.60 24.24 -16.70
N ILE A 120 -27.49 23.01 -16.18
CA ILE A 120 -27.26 22.76 -14.75
C ILE A 120 -25.96 23.41 -14.28
N LEU A 121 -24.91 23.34 -15.10
CA LEU A 121 -23.61 23.97 -14.83
C LEU A 121 -23.61 25.50 -15.05
N GLY A 122 -24.74 26.11 -15.39
CA GLY A 122 -24.87 27.54 -15.66
C GLY A 122 -24.24 27.99 -16.98
N ARG A 123 -23.93 27.05 -17.88
CA ARG A 123 -23.36 27.33 -19.21
C ARG A 123 -24.43 27.20 -20.28
N VAL A 124 -25.22 28.26 -20.46
CA VAL A 124 -26.31 28.24 -21.45
C VAL A 124 -25.74 28.13 -22.87
N PRO A 125 -26.03 27.03 -23.61
CA PRO A 125 -25.60 26.88 -24.99
C PRO A 125 -26.47 27.73 -25.94
N VAL A 126 -25.89 28.21 -27.04
CA VAL A 126 -26.60 28.94 -28.10
C VAL A 126 -26.91 27.99 -29.25
N GLU A 127 -28.18 27.70 -29.50
CA GLU A 127 -28.57 26.86 -30.63
C GLU A 127 -28.58 27.69 -31.92
N VAL A 128 -27.78 27.27 -32.90
CA VAL A 128 -27.64 27.95 -34.21
C VAL A 128 -28.53 27.28 -35.25
N SER A 129 -28.61 25.96 -35.21
CA SER A 129 -29.46 25.13 -36.07
C SER A 129 -29.80 23.82 -35.35
N PRO A 130 -30.70 22.97 -35.89
CA PRO A 130 -31.15 21.75 -35.21
C PRO A 130 -30.03 20.82 -34.70
N ASN A 131 -28.85 20.84 -35.34
CA ASN A 131 -27.71 20.01 -34.94
C ASN A 131 -26.48 20.83 -34.53
N ILE A 132 -26.53 22.17 -34.52
CA ILE A 132 -25.36 23.01 -34.21
C ILE A 132 -25.59 23.81 -32.93
N ILE A 133 -24.69 23.61 -31.96
CA ILE A 133 -24.69 24.32 -30.68
C ILE A 133 -23.40 25.13 -30.51
N GLY A 134 -23.53 26.34 -30.00
CA GLY A 134 -22.44 27.23 -29.59
C GLY A 134 -22.20 27.13 -28.09
N LEU A 135 -20.97 26.82 -27.70
CA LEU A 135 -20.55 26.57 -26.33
C LEU A 135 -19.47 27.55 -25.89
N ASN A 136 -19.60 28.06 -24.67
CA ASN A 136 -18.53 28.80 -24.00
C ASN A 136 -17.62 27.82 -23.24
N ILE A 137 -16.69 27.19 -23.97
CA ILE A 137 -15.76 26.20 -23.43
C ILE A 137 -14.38 26.36 -24.05
N SER A 138 -13.35 26.47 -23.21
CA SER A 138 -11.96 26.53 -23.68
C SER A 138 -11.45 25.12 -24.03
N TYR A 139 -10.38 25.04 -24.84
CA TYR A 139 -9.73 23.77 -25.17
C TYR A 139 -9.25 22.99 -23.93
N GLU A 140 -8.86 23.69 -22.86
CA GLU A 140 -8.39 23.07 -21.62
C GLU A 140 -9.51 22.49 -20.75
N GLU A 141 -10.77 22.78 -21.07
CA GLU A 141 -11.94 22.32 -20.32
C GLU A 141 -12.65 21.14 -20.99
N GLU A 142 -12.29 20.80 -22.22
CA GLU A 142 -13.01 19.79 -23.02
C GLU A 142 -13.05 18.40 -22.38
N ASP A 143 -12.03 18.04 -21.59
CA ASP A 143 -11.96 16.77 -20.85
C ASP A 143 -12.28 16.89 -19.35
N LYS A 144 -12.62 18.10 -18.89
CA LYS A 144 -12.88 18.39 -17.46
C LYS A 144 -14.37 18.50 -17.13
N ILE A 145 -15.21 18.83 -18.11
CA ILE A 145 -16.65 19.03 -17.89
C ILE A 145 -17.41 17.75 -18.24
N GLY A 146 -18.19 17.26 -17.28
CA GLY A 146 -19.16 16.19 -17.50
C GLY A 146 -20.40 16.71 -18.23
N LEU A 147 -20.78 16.03 -19.30
CA LEU A 147 -21.90 16.37 -20.19
C LEU A 147 -23.04 15.34 -20.11
N GLY A 148 -23.13 14.62 -18.98
CA GLY A 148 -24.13 13.59 -18.73
C GLY A 148 -23.78 12.23 -19.34
N TRP A 149 -24.72 11.29 -19.25
CA TRP A 149 -24.58 9.91 -19.72
C TRP A 149 -25.53 9.61 -20.87
N ASP A 150 -25.20 8.60 -21.66
CA ASP A 150 -26.15 8.00 -22.61
C ASP A 150 -27.12 7.08 -21.86
N TYR A 151 -28.37 7.53 -21.70
CA TYR A 151 -29.42 6.73 -21.05
C TYR A 151 -29.78 5.47 -21.83
N ASN A 152 -29.72 5.51 -23.17
CA ASN A 152 -30.03 4.33 -23.98
C ASN A 152 -28.96 3.26 -23.77
N LEU A 153 -27.70 3.67 -23.66
CA LEU A 153 -26.62 2.77 -23.31
C LEU A 153 -26.81 2.16 -21.92
N VAL A 154 -27.07 2.99 -20.90
CA VAL A 154 -27.25 2.48 -19.53
C VAL A 154 -28.42 1.48 -19.48
N GLN A 155 -29.51 1.76 -20.19
CA GLN A 155 -30.64 0.85 -20.28
C GLN A 155 -30.28 -0.44 -21.02
N LEU A 156 -29.59 -0.36 -22.17
CA LEU A 156 -29.10 -1.53 -22.92
C LEU A 156 -28.22 -2.44 -22.05
N LEU A 157 -27.30 -1.87 -21.28
CA LEU A 157 -26.44 -2.62 -20.37
C LEU A 157 -27.26 -3.33 -19.28
N LYS A 158 -28.27 -2.65 -18.71
CA LYS A 158 -29.17 -3.26 -17.71
C LYS A 158 -30.06 -4.36 -18.30
N ASP A 159 -30.56 -4.16 -19.51
CA ASP A 159 -31.38 -5.16 -20.22
C ASP A 159 -30.56 -6.42 -20.54
N LYS A 160 -29.25 -6.27 -20.81
CA LYS A 160 -28.28 -7.38 -20.89
C LYS A 160 -27.84 -7.92 -19.51
N GLY A 161 -28.42 -7.42 -18.42
CA GLY A 161 -28.23 -7.88 -17.05
C GLY A 161 -26.91 -7.45 -16.42
N PHE A 162 -26.26 -6.39 -16.89
CA PHE A 162 -25.10 -5.80 -16.23
C PHE A 162 -25.52 -4.88 -15.09
N ARG A 163 -24.73 -4.91 -14.01
CA ARG A 163 -24.76 -3.89 -12.96
C ARG A 163 -23.96 -2.68 -13.40
N ILE A 164 -24.38 -1.50 -12.95
CA ILE A 164 -23.88 -0.24 -13.46
C ILE A 164 -23.12 0.50 -12.37
N VAL A 165 -21.87 0.86 -12.67
CA VAL A 165 -21.08 1.76 -11.84
C VAL A 165 -20.87 3.06 -12.59
N LEU A 166 -21.50 4.14 -12.13
CA LEU A 166 -21.34 5.43 -12.80
C LEU A 166 -20.02 6.09 -12.40
N ARG A 167 -19.47 6.88 -13.31
CA ARG A 167 -18.19 7.56 -13.12
C ARG A 167 -18.33 9.05 -13.40
N PRO A 168 -18.96 9.81 -12.49
CA PRO A 168 -19.12 11.24 -12.66
C PRO A 168 -17.77 11.96 -12.58
N ARG A 169 -17.64 13.05 -13.31
CA ARG A 169 -16.54 14.01 -13.20
C ARG A 169 -16.83 15.11 -12.21
N ASN A 170 -15.77 15.61 -11.59
CA ASN A 170 -15.85 16.84 -10.82
C ASN A 170 -15.51 18.04 -11.70
N TRP A 171 -16.32 19.08 -11.61
CA TRP A 171 -15.98 20.41 -12.09
C TRP A 171 -15.49 21.27 -10.91
N GLN A 172 -14.46 22.11 -11.12
CA GLN A 172 -13.82 22.81 -10.00
C GLN A 172 -14.79 23.78 -9.31
N GLY A 173 -14.97 23.61 -7.99
CA GLY A 173 -15.73 24.54 -7.17
C GLY A 173 -17.24 24.55 -7.45
N ILE A 174 -17.82 23.42 -7.87
CA ILE A 174 -19.28 23.24 -7.95
C ILE A 174 -19.91 23.70 -6.62
N SER A 175 -20.96 24.52 -6.69
CA SER A 175 -21.72 24.93 -5.51
C SER A 175 -22.66 23.83 -5.05
N PRO A 176 -23.08 23.80 -3.77
CA PRO A 176 -24.01 22.80 -3.27
C PRO A 176 -25.33 22.74 -4.06
N GLU A 177 -25.83 23.88 -4.56
CA GLU A 177 -27.07 23.96 -5.36
C GLU A 177 -26.91 23.28 -6.72
N ILE A 178 -25.79 23.57 -7.42
CA ILE A 178 -25.48 22.94 -8.71
C ILE A 178 -25.26 21.44 -8.50
N LEU A 179 -24.54 21.04 -7.45
CA LEU A 179 -24.34 19.63 -7.14
C LEU A 179 -25.67 18.91 -6.91
N LYS A 180 -26.59 19.49 -6.14
CA LYS A 180 -27.93 18.92 -5.94
C LYS A 180 -28.68 18.75 -7.26
N ALA A 181 -28.59 19.73 -8.16
CA ALA A 181 -29.19 19.63 -9.48
C ALA A 181 -28.56 18.49 -10.31
N VAL A 182 -27.23 18.33 -10.30
CA VAL A 182 -26.56 17.19 -10.94
C VAL A 182 -27.02 15.87 -10.33
N LEU A 183 -27.04 15.76 -9.00
CA LEU A 183 -27.42 14.54 -8.28
C LEU A 183 -28.92 14.22 -8.36
N SER A 184 -29.74 15.15 -8.81
CA SER A 184 -31.18 14.92 -9.07
C SER A 184 -31.45 14.15 -10.37
N ASP A 185 -30.41 13.94 -11.19
CA ASP A 185 -30.50 13.17 -12.41
C ASP A 185 -30.94 11.71 -12.10
N PRO A 186 -32.05 11.22 -12.71
CA PRO A 186 -32.57 9.89 -12.43
C PRO A 186 -31.62 8.75 -12.84
N ILE A 187 -30.57 9.03 -13.61
CA ILE A 187 -29.52 8.05 -13.96
C ILE A 187 -28.88 7.45 -12.71
N PHE A 188 -28.79 8.20 -11.60
CA PHE A 188 -28.19 7.71 -10.37
C PHE A 188 -29.02 6.60 -9.70
N ASP A 189 -30.33 6.57 -9.93
CA ASP A 189 -31.21 5.48 -9.44
C ASP A 189 -31.02 4.18 -10.24
N GLN A 190 -30.41 4.27 -11.42
CA GLN A 190 -30.07 3.11 -12.24
C GLN A 190 -28.73 2.46 -11.82
N ALA A 191 -27.94 3.15 -10.98
CA ALA A 191 -26.59 2.76 -10.61
C ALA A 191 -26.54 1.91 -9.31
N ASP A 192 -25.58 1.01 -9.23
CA ASP A 192 -25.27 0.25 -8.02
C ASP A 192 -24.22 0.96 -7.14
N GLY A 193 -23.40 1.82 -7.75
CA GLY A 193 -22.36 2.59 -7.07
C GLY A 193 -21.57 3.50 -7.99
N LEU A 194 -20.62 4.23 -7.43
CA LEU A 194 -19.85 5.27 -8.11
C LEU A 194 -18.34 5.03 -8.08
N ILE A 195 -17.63 5.28 -9.17
CA ILE A 195 -16.16 5.38 -9.19
C ILE A 195 -15.78 6.64 -9.94
N PHE A 196 -15.40 7.69 -9.19
CA PHE A 196 -15.14 9.01 -9.76
C PHE A 196 -14.12 8.98 -10.90
N PHE A 197 -14.38 9.78 -11.93
CA PHE A 197 -13.47 9.95 -13.04
C PHE A 197 -12.41 11.02 -12.75
N GLY A 198 -11.19 10.85 -13.26
CA GLY A 198 -10.13 11.86 -13.17
C GLY A 198 -9.41 11.90 -11.82
N ASP A 199 -8.86 13.06 -11.48
CA ASP A 199 -8.01 13.28 -10.30
C ASP A 199 -8.76 13.85 -9.08
N GLN A 200 -10.10 13.90 -9.10
CA GLN A 200 -10.90 14.49 -8.01
C GLN A 200 -12.23 13.76 -7.83
N VAL A 201 -12.74 13.75 -6.61
CA VAL A 201 -14.10 13.29 -6.32
C VAL A 201 -15.12 14.39 -6.62
N LEU A 202 -16.35 14.01 -6.98
CA LEU A 202 -17.43 14.97 -7.20
C LEU A 202 -17.72 15.77 -5.92
N GLY A 203 -17.85 17.10 -6.06
CA GLY A 203 -18.01 18.04 -4.96
C GLY A 203 -16.68 18.58 -4.41
N ASN A 204 -15.53 18.08 -4.86
CA ASN A 204 -14.23 18.61 -4.43
C ASN A 204 -14.04 20.09 -4.86
N GLY A 205 -13.42 20.87 -3.98
CA GLY A 205 -13.25 22.32 -4.14
C GLY A 205 -14.20 23.15 -3.26
N ASN A 206 -15.27 22.55 -2.74
CA ASN A 206 -16.19 23.14 -1.77
C ASN A 206 -16.52 22.11 -0.67
N GLU A 207 -16.25 22.43 0.59
CA GLU A 207 -16.48 21.48 1.70
C GLU A 207 -17.95 21.13 1.93
N GLU A 208 -18.87 22.07 1.68
CA GLU A 208 -20.31 21.81 1.78
C GLU A 208 -20.79 20.90 0.65
N SER A 209 -20.22 21.03 -0.55
CA SER A 209 -20.51 20.13 -1.67
C SER A 209 -20.00 18.72 -1.41
N LEU A 210 -18.83 18.55 -0.77
CA LEU A 210 -18.37 17.22 -0.33
C LEU A 210 -19.31 16.59 0.71
N LYS A 211 -19.82 17.39 1.66
CA LYS A 211 -20.82 16.90 2.64
C LYS A 211 -22.12 16.49 1.96
N GLU A 212 -22.57 17.28 0.98
CA GLU A 212 -23.76 16.96 0.19
C GLU A 212 -23.57 15.63 -0.57
N MET A 213 -22.40 15.45 -1.21
CA MET A 213 -22.06 14.18 -1.86
C MET A 213 -22.05 13.00 -0.87
N ALA A 214 -21.53 13.20 0.34
CA ALA A 214 -21.52 12.18 1.38
C ALA A 214 -22.94 11.80 1.82
N ASN A 215 -23.82 12.80 2.04
CA ASN A 215 -25.21 12.58 2.39
C ASN A 215 -25.95 11.83 1.29
N PHE A 216 -25.79 12.23 0.04
CA PHE A 216 -26.38 11.56 -1.11
C PHE A 216 -26.00 10.07 -1.19
N LEU A 217 -24.72 9.74 -1.00
CA LEU A 217 -24.25 8.36 -0.99
C LEU A 217 -24.89 7.54 0.14
N ASP A 218 -25.02 8.13 1.33
CA ASP A 218 -25.64 7.43 2.45
C ASP A 218 -27.16 7.28 2.30
N GLU A 219 -27.86 8.30 1.79
CA GLU A 219 -29.31 8.29 1.57
C GLU A 219 -29.71 7.27 0.49
N LYS A 220 -29.03 7.28 -0.66
CA LYS A 220 -29.28 6.34 -1.76
C LYS A 220 -28.73 4.94 -1.50
N LYS A 221 -27.96 4.76 -0.43
CA LYS A 221 -27.20 3.55 -0.11
C LYS A 221 -26.29 3.08 -1.25
N LEU A 222 -25.76 4.03 -2.02
CA LEU A 222 -24.82 3.78 -3.10
C LEU A 222 -23.42 3.63 -2.54
N PHE A 223 -22.72 2.55 -2.92
CA PHE A 223 -21.30 2.47 -2.62
C PHE A 223 -20.52 3.45 -3.49
N TRP A 224 -19.35 3.85 -3.03
CA TRP A 224 -18.39 4.55 -3.88
C TRP A 224 -16.99 3.94 -3.75
N GLY A 225 -16.24 4.04 -4.85
CA GLY A 225 -14.92 3.45 -5.00
C GLY A 225 -13.79 4.40 -4.59
N TYR A 226 -13.11 4.06 -3.50
CA TYR A 226 -11.87 4.69 -3.07
C TYR A 226 -10.67 4.08 -3.81
N THR A 227 -10.25 4.74 -4.90
CA THR A 227 -9.19 4.25 -5.79
C THR A 227 -7.81 4.36 -5.17
N GLU A 228 -7.13 3.25 -4.96
CA GLU A 228 -5.80 3.29 -4.37
C GLU A 228 -4.72 3.76 -5.37
N PHE A 229 -3.77 4.55 -4.87
CA PHE A 229 -2.63 5.11 -5.62
C PHE A 229 -2.95 6.15 -6.70
N VAL A 230 -4.22 6.48 -6.92
CA VAL A 230 -4.61 7.61 -7.77
C VAL A 230 -4.42 8.93 -7.02
N GLY A 231 -4.84 9.00 -5.75
CA GLY A 231 -4.68 10.19 -4.94
C GLY A 231 -5.66 11.30 -5.33
N GLN A 232 -6.94 10.96 -5.50
CA GLN A 232 -7.94 11.92 -5.95
C GLN A 232 -8.14 13.04 -4.91
N LYS A 233 -8.22 14.29 -5.35
CA LYS A 233 -8.51 15.42 -4.45
C LYS A 233 -9.89 15.23 -3.83
N GLY A 234 -9.98 15.41 -2.51
CA GLY A 234 -11.20 15.25 -1.72
C GLY A 234 -11.51 13.81 -1.29
N GLU A 235 -10.81 12.79 -1.80
CA GLU A 235 -11.14 11.37 -1.53
C GLU A 235 -11.09 11.00 -0.05
N THR A 236 -10.08 11.48 0.68
CA THR A 236 -9.92 11.16 2.11
C THR A 236 -10.98 11.84 2.97
N ILE A 237 -11.43 13.04 2.58
CA ILE A 237 -12.47 13.78 3.30
C ILE A 237 -13.81 13.05 3.11
N LEU A 238 -14.16 12.72 1.86
CA LEU A 238 -15.37 11.97 1.53
C LEU A 238 -15.38 10.61 2.22
N ALA A 239 -14.26 9.87 2.19
CA ALA A 239 -14.16 8.56 2.84
C ALA A 239 -14.35 8.61 4.35
N ARG A 240 -13.92 9.69 5.00
CA ARG A 240 -14.14 9.89 6.44
C ARG A 240 -15.58 10.29 6.76
N GLN A 241 -16.28 10.96 5.85
CA GLN A 241 -17.67 11.36 6.04
C GLN A 241 -18.65 10.21 5.78
N VAL A 242 -18.39 9.37 4.77
CA VAL A 242 -19.23 8.22 4.43
C VAL A 242 -18.43 6.90 4.38
N PRO A 243 -17.76 6.49 5.48
CA PRO A 243 -16.93 5.30 5.49
C PRO A 243 -17.76 4.03 5.27
N GLY A 244 -19.03 4.04 5.69
CA GLY A 244 -19.97 2.92 5.53
C GLY A 244 -20.32 2.57 4.08
N GLN A 245 -20.09 3.49 3.13
CA GLN A 245 -20.29 3.25 1.70
C GLN A 245 -18.97 3.19 0.92
N THR A 246 -17.84 3.26 1.61
CA THR A 246 -16.53 3.32 0.97
C THR A 246 -16.03 1.90 0.68
N ILE A 247 -15.78 1.61 -0.61
CA ILE A 247 -15.15 0.36 -1.05
C ILE A 247 -13.80 0.70 -1.66
N ARG A 248 -12.74 0.00 -1.24
CA ARG A 248 -11.41 0.19 -1.83
C ARG A 248 -11.33 -0.46 -3.20
N VAL A 249 -10.79 0.29 -4.16
CA VAL A 249 -10.70 -0.10 -5.57
C VAL A 249 -9.26 -0.11 -6.03
N HIS A 250 -8.87 -1.12 -6.82
CA HIS A 250 -7.61 -1.07 -7.57
C HIS A 250 -7.88 -0.83 -9.04
N SER A 251 -7.16 0.14 -9.61
CA SER A 251 -7.16 0.45 -11.03
C SER A 251 -5.73 0.65 -11.51
N ILE A 252 -5.51 0.40 -12.79
CA ILE A 252 -4.29 0.81 -13.49
C ILE A 252 -4.71 1.92 -14.46
N PRO A 253 -4.29 3.19 -14.23
CA PRO A 253 -4.68 4.30 -15.09
C PRO A 253 -4.29 4.09 -16.57
N PRO A 254 -5.00 4.70 -17.53
CA PRO A 254 -4.70 4.56 -18.96
C PRO A 254 -3.25 4.90 -19.34
N ASP A 255 -2.70 5.96 -18.74
CA ASP A 255 -1.31 6.36 -18.98
C ASP A 255 -0.27 5.39 -18.43
N GLU A 256 -0.67 4.55 -17.48
CA GLU A 256 0.21 3.55 -16.90
C GLU A 256 0.08 2.22 -17.63
N ILE A 257 -1.16 1.75 -17.90
CA ILE A 257 -1.41 0.41 -18.47
C ILE A 257 -0.77 0.23 -19.85
N LYS A 258 -0.63 1.30 -20.65
CA LYS A 258 0.06 1.26 -21.95
C LYS A 258 1.51 0.79 -21.88
N ASN A 259 2.16 0.92 -20.71
CA ASN A 259 3.54 0.49 -20.47
C ASN A 259 3.64 -0.93 -19.90
N TYR A 260 2.51 -1.63 -19.74
CA TYR A 260 2.45 -2.97 -19.16
C TYR A 260 2.21 -4.01 -20.25
N THR A 261 2.78 -5.19 -20.06
CA THR A 261 2.28 -6.40 -20.73
C THR A 261 1.00 -6.88 -20.04
N PRO A 262 0.13 -7.65 -20.74
CA PRO A 262 -1.04 -8.28 -20.11
C PRO A 262 -0.72 -9.08 -18.84
N LEU A 263 0.45 -9.73 -18.83
CA LEU A 263 0.93 -10.51 -17.71
C LEU A 263 1.30 -9.64 -16.50
N GLU A 264 2.06 -8.57 -16.71
CA GLU A 264 2.43 -7.65 -15.63
C GLU A 264 1.21 -6.94 -15.03
N ALA A 265 0.22 -6.60 -15.87
CA ALA A 265 -1.05 -6.03 -15.43
C ALA A 265 -1.83 -7.03 -14.54
N ARG A 266 -1.95 -8.29 -14.98
CA ARG A 266 -2.55 -9.38 -14.19
C ARG A 266 -1.87 -9.56 -12.83
N GLU A 267 -0.54 -9.67 -12.81
CA GLU A 267 0.25 -9.82 -11.59
C GLU A 267 0.05 -8.62 -10.64
N ARG A 268 -0.14 -7.41 -11.17
CA ARG A 268 -0.49 -6.23 -10.38
C ARG A 268 -1.89 -6.32 -9.76
N PHE A 269 -2.92 -6.73 -10.52
CA PHE A 269 -4.27 -6.95 -9.99
C PHE A 269 -4.30 -8.07 -8.93
N LEU A 270 -3.62 -9.19 -9.17
CA LEU A 270 -3.53 -10.27 -8.18
C LEU A 270 -2.86 -9.84 -6.88
N ARG A 271 -1.85 -8.97 -6.94
CA ARG A 271 -1.25 -8.39 -5.73
C ARG A 271 -2.22 -7.47 -4.99
N ALA A 272 -3.11 -6.78 -5.70
CA ALA A 272 -4.18 -6.01 -5.07
C ALA A 272 -5.11 -6.92 -4.24
N VAL A 273 -5.51 -8.05 -4.83
CA VAL A 273 -6.35 -9.04 -4.16
C VAL A 273 -5.61 -9.71 -3.00
N LYS A 274 -4.48 -10.39 -3.26
CA LYS A 274 -3.75 -11.19 -2.27
C LYS A 274 -3.10 -10.37 -1.17
N GLU A 275 -2.35 -9.33 -1.54
CA GLU A 275 -1.52 -8.61 -0.56
C GLU A 275 -2.26 -7.47 0.10
N ARG A 276 -3.26 -6.91 -0.58
CA ARG A 276 -3.93 -5.68 -0.18
C ARG A 276 -5.41 -5.84 0.15
N SER A 277 -5.97 -7.06 0.02
CA SER A 277 -7.38 -7.40 0.22
C SER A 277 -8.34 -6.45 -0.49
N VAL A 278 -7.97 -6.05 -1.70
CA VAL A 278 -8.85 -5.25 -2.55
C VAL A 278 -9.90 -6.18 -3.15
N ARG A 279 -11.16 -5.80 -2.99
CA ARG A 279 -12.32 -6.58 -3.43
C ARG A 279 -12.93 -6.08 -4.73
N LEU A 280 -12.71 -4.81 -5.10
CA LEU A 280 -13.18 -4.23 -6.35
C LEU A 280 -12.00 -3.96 -7.28
N LEU A 281 -11.97 -4.63 -8.43
CA LEU A 281 -10.96 -4.39 -9.46
C LEU A 281 -11.61 -3.61 -10.59
N TYR A 282 -11.07 -2.42 -10.86
CA TYR A 282 -11.45 -1.63 -12.02
C TYR A 282 -10.49 -1.94 -13.17
N VAL A 283 -10.93 -2.78 -14.10
CA VAL A 283 -10.12 -3.30 -15.19
C VAL A 283 -10.28 -2.42 -16.42
N ARG A 284 -9.14 -1.86 -16.82
CA ARG A 284 -8.95 -1.15 -18.08
C ARG A 284 -8.43 -2.11 -19.14
N PHE A 285 -8.82 -1.90 -20.40
CA PHE A 285 -8.34 -2.66 -21.54
C PHE A 285 -7.19 -1.94 -22.25
N PHE A 286 -6.35 -2.72 -22.94
CA PHE A 286 -5.35 -2.17 -23.84
C PHE A 286 -6.05 -1.62 -25.06
N THR A 287 -5.88 -0.34 -25.36
CA THR A 287 -6.48 0.30 -26.53
C THR A 287 -5.47 0.51 -27.66
N GLU A 288 -4.15 0.40 -27.41
CA GLU A 288 -3.09 0.60 -28.39
C GLU A 288 -3.27 -0.31 -29.64
N PRO A 289 -3.14 0.23 -30.87
CA PRO A 289 -3.37 -0.52 -32.10
C PRO A 289 -2.43 -1.73 -32.19
N THR A 290 -2.99 -2.94 -32.23
CA THR A 290 -2.26 -4.20 -32.38
C THR A 290 -3.09 -5.21 -33.17
N ILE A 291 -2.43 -6.16 -33.81
CA ILE A 291 -3.09 -7.31 -34.46
C ILE A 291 -3.84 -8.09 -33.36
N ASN A 292 -5.11 -8.42 -33.61
CA ASN A 292 -5.99 -9.13 -32.68
C ASN A 292 -6.18 -8.44 -31.31
N LEU A 293 -6.37 -7.12 -31.32
CA LEU A 293 -6.56 -6.30 -30.11
C LEU A 293 -7.64 -6.86 -29.17
N TRP A 294 -8.77 -7.33 -29.72
CA TRP A 294 -9.85 -7.90 -28.94
C TRP A 294 -9.46 -9.23 -28.29
N GLU A 295 -8.94 -10.19 -29.06
CA GLU A 295 -8.48 -11.49 -28.56
C GLU A 295 -7.44 -11.35 -27.44
N LYS A 296 -6.52 -10.38 -27.58
CA LYS A 296 -5.53 -10.03 -26.56
C LYS A 296 -6.20 -9.59 -25.25
N ASN A 297 -7.20 -8.71 -25.32
CA ASN A 297 -7.92 -8.21 -24.15
C ASN A 297 -8.83 -9.27 -23.52
N TYR A 298 -9.49 -10.08 -24.34
CA TYR A 298 -10.32 -11.20 -23.91
C TYR A 298 -9.47 -12.25 -23.17
N SER A 299 -8.32 -12.63 -23.73
CA SER A 299 -7.36 -13.55 -23.10
C SER A 299 -6.78 -12.97 -21.81
N TYR A 300 -6.49 -11.67 -21.79
CA TYR A 300 -6.04 -10.96 -20.60
C TYR A 300 -7.07 -11.03 -19.46
N LEU A 301 -8.34 -10.78 -19.76
CA LEU A 301 -9.43 -10.78 -18.79
C LEU A 301 -9.75 -12.18 -18.26
N THR A 302 -9.94 -13.15 -19.15
CA THR A 302 -10.25 -14.54 -18.78
C THR A 302 -9.12 -15.17 -17.96
N ALA A 303 -7.87 -14.87 -18.31
CA ALA A 303 -6.75 -15.35 -17.53
C ALA A 303 -6.61 -14.62 -16.18
N LEU A 304 -7.02 -13.35 -16.07
CA LEU A 304 -7.17 -12.68 -14.77
C LEU A 304 -8.21 -13.40 -13.89
N PHE A 305 -9.36 -13.76 -14.44
CA PHE A 305 -10.38 -14.52 -13.71
C PHE A 305 -9.85 -15.88 -13.24
N SER A 306 -9.17 -16.61 -14.12
CA SER A 306 -8.54 -17.89 -13.77
C SER A 306 -7.51 -17.74 -12.65
N ASP A 307 -6.68 -16.69 -12.68
CA ASP A 307 -5.71 -16.43 -11.63
C ASP A 307 -6.35 -16.08 -10.27
N ILE A 308 -7.48 -15.37 -10.29
CA ILE A 308 -8.24 -15.03 -9.07
C ILE A 308 -8.78 -16.32 -8.44
N GLU A 309 -9.40 -17.18 -9.25
CA GLU A 309 -9.97 -18.45 -8.82
C GLU A 309 -8.90 -19.44 -8.33
N SER A 310 -7.79 -19.59 -9.07
CA SER A 310 -6.65 -20.45 -8.67
C SER A 310 -6.00 -19.99 -7.37
N SER A 311 -6.19 -18.73 -7.02
CA SER A 311 -5.67 -18.12 -5.80
C SER A 311 -6.58 -18.28 -4.58
N GLY A 312 -7.71 -18.99 -4.72
CA GLY A 312 -8.65 -19.28 -3.64
C GLY A 312 -9.67 -18.17 -3.37
N PHE A 313 -9.84 -17.24 -4.32
CA PHE A 313 -10.87 -16.20 -4.31
C PHE A 313 -12.00 -16.60 -5.25
N THR A 314 -13.18 -16.02 -5.06
CA THR A 314 -14.34 -16.24 -5.92
C THR A 314 -14.76 -14.94 -6.56
N ARG A 315 -15.35 -15.01 -7.76
CA ARG A 315 -15.98 -13.84 -8.37
C ARG A 315 -17.38 -13.68 -7.81
N GLY A 316 -17.77 -12.45 -7.49
CA GLY A 316 -19.08 -12.19 -6.90
C GLY A 316 -19.35 -10.71 -6.68
N THR A 317 -20.59 -10.39 -6.35
CA THR A 317 -21.03 -9.04 -5.97
C THR A 317 -20.46 -8.69 -4.60
N ILE A 318 -19.86 -7.51 -4.47
CA ILE A 318 -19.33 -7.08 -3.18
C ILE A 318 -20.23 -6.01 -2.55
N HIS A 319 -20.14 -5.92 -1.23
CA HIS A 319 -20.80 -4.90 -0.43
C HIS A 319 -19.79 -4.21 0.51
N PRO A 320 -20.08 -2.97 0.92
CA PRO A 320 -19.29 -2.26 1.91
C PRO A 320 -19.10 -3.06 3.21
N LEU A 321 -18.01 -2.78 3.91
CA LEU A 321 -17.68 -3.50 5.14
C LEU A 321 -18.61 -3.08 6.29
N ILE A 322 -19.09 -4.08 7.02
CA ILE A 322 -19.74 -3.83 8.31
C ILE A 322 -18.67 -3.28 9.28
N PRO A 323 -18.92 -2.16 9.98
CA PRO A 323 -17.95 -1.58 10.91
C PRO A 323 -17.52 -2.57 12.01
N PHE A 324 -16.22 -2.61 12.29
CA PHE A 324 -15.65 -3.38 13.39
C PHE A 324 -14.44 -2.67 13.99
N ALA A 325 -14.22 -2.89 15.29
CA ALA A 325 -13.14 -2.32 16.08
C ALA A 325 -12.60 -3.38 17.05
N PRO A 326 -11.34 -3.26 17.51
CA PRO A 326 -10.85 -4.11 18.58
C PRO A 326 -11.65 -3.85 19.87
N PRO A 327 -12.01 -4.89 20.64
CA PRO A 327 -12.66 -4.71 21.93
C PRO A 327 -11.85 -3.82 22.88
N LEU A 328 -12.52 -3.08 23.77
CA LEU A 328 -11.85 -2.20 24.73
C LEU A 328 -10.85 -2.98 25.62
N ILE A 329 -11.24 -4.17 26.09
CA ILE A 329 -10.38 -5.03 26.91
C ILE A 329 -9.10 -5.42 26.17
N ALA A 330 -9.20 -5.76 24.88
CA ALA A 330 -8.03 -6.06 24.06
C ALA A 330 -7.11 -4.84 23.95
N SER A 331 -7.68 -3.65 23.76
CA SER A 331 -6.95 -2.39 23.68
C SER A 331 -6.22 -2.06 25.00
N VAL A 332 -6.86 -2.29 26.15
CA VAL A 332 -6.22 -2.16 27.47
C VAL A 332 -5.04 -3.12 27.61
N LEU A 333 -5.20 -4.39 27.23
CA LEU A 333 -4.13 -5.38 27.28
C LEU A 333 -2.94 -5.02 26.38
N PHE A 334 -3.22 -4.47 25.19
CA PHE A 334 -2.18 -3.94 24.30
C PHE A 334 -1.46 -2.73 24.91
N SER A 335 -2.17 -1.80 25.55
CA SER A 335 -1.58 -0.68 26.28
C SER A 335 -0.65 -1.14 27.40
N VAL A 336 -1.09 -2.11 28.22
CA VAL A 336 -0.27 -2.71 29.28
C VAL A 336 0.98 -3.36 28.71
N SER A 337 0.82 -4.15 27.65
CA SER A 337 1.90 -4.83 26.96
C SER A 337 2.99 -3.85 26.46
N VAL A 338 2.58 -2.77 25.80
CA VAL A 338 3.49 -1.75 25.26
C VAL A 338 4.14 -0.93 26.39
N ALA A 339 3.39 -0.54 27.42
CA ALA A 339 3.93 0.18 28.58
C ALA A 339 5.07 -0.61 29.25
N ILE A 340 4.87 -1.93 29.44
CA ILE A 340 5.91 -2.81 30.00
C ILE A 340 7.11 -2.91 29.05
N ALA A 341 6.89 -3.05 27.75
CA ALA A 341 7.97 -3.09 26.76
C ALA A 341 8.81 -1.81 26.78
N ILE A 342 8.20 -0.63 26.84
CA ILE A 342 8.90 0.66 26.94
C ILE A 342 9.71 0.74 28.24
N ALA A 343 9.09 0.39 29.37
CA ALA A 343 9.76 0.40 30.67
C ALA A 343 10.97 -0.54 30.71
N LEU A 344 10.87 -1.71 30.09
CA LEU A 344 11.99 -2.64 29.93
C LEU A 344 13.07 -2.07 29.01
N LEU A 345 12.70 -1.47 27.89
CA LEU A 345 13.65 -0.87 26.95
C LEU A 345 14.43 0.27 27.62
N TYR A 346 13.74 1.14 28.33
CA TYR A 346 14.32 2.23 29.10
C TYR A 346 15.33 1.73 30.15
N SER A 347 15.04 0.59 30.79
CA SER A 347 15.89 0.02 31.84
C SER A 347 17.28 -0.43 31.36
N TYR A 348 17.50 -0.58 30.05
CA TYR A 348 18.83 -0.82 29.48
C TYR A 348 19.74 0.42 29.53
N PHE A 349 19.17 1.62 29.62
CA PHE A 349 19.92 2.87 29.62
C PHE A 349 19.99 3.51 31.01
N LEU A 350 18.85 3.61 31.70
CA LEU A 350 18.71 4.40 32.93
C LEU A 350 17.91 3.65 34.03
N PRO A 351 18.16 3.94 35.33
CA PRO A 351 17.29 3.49 36.42
C PRO A 351 15.93 4.22 36.39
N GLY A 352 14.92 3.69 37.09
CA GLY A 352 13.60 4.33 37.19
C GLY A 352 12.50 3.73 36.30
N LYS A 353 12.63 2.48 35.85
CA LYS A 353 11.64 1.79 34.99
C LYS A 353 10.19 1.82 35.50
N TRP A 354 9.96 1.92 36.81
CA TRP A 354 8.62 1.98 37.39
C TRP A 354 7.92 3.30 37.10
N ILE A 355 8.66 4.41 37.13
CA ILE A 355 8.14 5.74 36.78
C ILE A 355 7.73 5.73 35.31
N ILE A 356 8.59 5.21 34.43
CA ILE A 356 8.30 5.09 33.00
C ILE A 356 7.12 4.15 32.74
N LEU A 357 7.00 3.04 33.48
CA LEU A 357 5.86 2.15 33.36
C LEU A 357 4.54 2.87 33.70
N ILE A 358 4.49 3.55 34.86
CA ILE A 358 3.29 4.27 35.30
C ILE A 358 2.96 5.40 34.33
N LEU A 359 3.95 6.18 33.92
CA LEU A 359 3.75 7.30 32.99
C LEU A 359 3.28 6.82 31.62
N SER A 360 3.94 5.82 31.04
CA SER A 360 3.55 5.28 29.73
C SER A 360 2.17 4.63 29.78
N LEU A 361 1.83 3.92 30.86
CA LEU A 361 0.51 3.34 31.04
C LEU A 361 -0.58 4.43 31.19
N PHE A 362 -0.31 5.46 31.98
CA PHE A 362 -1.22 6.60 32.16
C PHE A 362 -1.50 7.29 30.83
N VAL A 363 -0.47 7.57 30.03
CA VAL A 363 -0.63 8.18 28.70
C VAL A 363 -1.41 7.28 27.76
N LEU A 364 -1.09 5.97 27.72
CA LEU A 364 -1.76 5.03 26.82
C LEU A 364 -3.23 4.79 27.17
N LEU A 365 -3.56 4.69 28.46
CA LEU A 365 -4.94 4.56 28.93
C LEU A 365 -5.70 5.88 28.80
N GLY A 366 -5.09 7.01 29.13
CA GLY A 366 -5.69 8.33 28.94
C GLY A 366 -6.06 8.56 27.47
N ALA A 367 -5.15 8.23 26.54
CA ALA A 367 -5.45 8.28 25.10
C ALA A 367 -6.58 7.32 24.72
N LEU A 368 -6.61 6.10 25.27
CA LEU A 368 -7.67 5.11 24.97
C LEU A 368 -9.06 5.57 25.39
N PHE A 369 -9.18 6.18 26.57
CA PHE A 369 -10.46 6.67 27.08
C PHE A 369 -10.89 8.01 26.46
N GLN A 370 -9.95 8.79 25.92
CA GLN A 370 -10.26 10.02 25.18
C GLN A 370 -10.70 9.73 23.74
N ASP A 371 -9.89 8.97 23.00
CA ASP A 371 -10.15 8.59 21.61
C ASP A 371 -9.44 7.27 21.30
N GLN A 372 -10.22 6.22 21.03
CA GLN A 372 -9.70 4.91 20.67
C GLN A 372 -8.75 5.01 19.47
N MET A 373 -9.05 5.83 18.46
CA MET A 373 -8.23 5.96 17.25
C MET A 373 -6.86 6.56 17.56
N LEU A 374 -6.80 7.57 18.43
CA LEU A 374 -5.56 8.15 18.91
C LEU A 374 -4.71 7.11 19.64
N SER A 375 -5.32 6.34 20.54
CA SER A 375 -4.63 5.26 21.28
C SER A 375 -4.01 4.23 20.33
N LEU A 376 -4.77 3.81 19.31
CA LEU A 376 -4.30 2.88 18.29
C LEU A 376 -3.05 3.39 17.57
N ARG A 377 -3.03 4.68 17.19
CA ARG A 377 -1.85 5.30 16.55
C ARG A 377 -0.64 5.30 17.48
N ILE A 378 -0.81 5.67 18.74
CA ILE A 378 0.27 5.74 19.73
C ILE A 378 0.83 4.34 20.02
N ILE A 379 -0.03 3.35 20.29
CA ILE A 379 0.33 1.95 20.51
C ILE A 379 1.16 1.43 19.32
N GLY A 380 0.69 1.67 18.10
CA GLY A 380 1.38 1.22 16.89
C GLY A 380 2.81 1.77 16.76
N VAL A 381 3.01 3.07 17.02
CA VAL A 381 4.33 3.71 16.95
C VAL A 381 5.25 3.18 18.06
N LEU A 382 4.76 3.17 19.29
CA LEU A 382 5.56 2.77 20.45
C LEU A 382 5.91 1.29 20.42
N ALA A 383 5.00 0.41 19.97
CA ALA A 383 5.29 -1.00 19.77
C ALA A 383 6.39 -1.22 18.72
N GLY A 384 6.37 -0.45 17.63
CA GLY A 384 7.37 -0.51 16.56
C GLY A 384 8.76 -0.03 16.97
N ILE A 385 8.83 0.79 18.03
CA ILE A 385 10.10 1.17 18.66
C ILE A 385 10.52 0.11 19.68
N ALA A 386 9.63 -0.23 20.61
CA ALA A 386 9.95 -1.00 21.79
C ALA A 386 10.31 -2.46 21.47
N TYR A 387 9.47 -3.16 20.71
CA TYR A 387 9.62 -4.60 20.50
C TYR A 387 10.82 -4.99 19.63
N PRO A 388 11.05 -4.38 18.44
CA PRO A 388 12.25 -4.65 17.66
C PRO A 388 13.53 -4.34 18.43
N SER A 389 13.58 -3.20 19.14
CA SER A 389 14.76 -2.82 19.93
C SER A 389 15.03 -3.80 21.07
N LEU A 390 14.00 -4.15 21.85
CA LEU A 390 14.11 -5.12 22.94
C LEU A 390 14.57 -6.49 22.46
N ALA A 391 14.05 -6.96 21.31
CA ALA A 391 14.43 -8.23 20.73
C ALA A 391 15.92 -8.26 20.39
N VAL A 392 16.44 -7.20 19.76
CA VAL A 392 17.87 -7.11 19.44
C VAL A 392 18.71 -7.01 20.73
N PHE A 393 18.31 -6.21 21.71
CA PHE A 393 19.07 -6.04 22.95
C PHE A 393 19.14 -7.35 23.74
N SER A 394 18.00 -8.04 23.88
CA SER A 394 17.95 -9.33 24.55
C SER A 394 18.75 -10.40 23.80
N LEU A 395 18.80 -10.31 22.47
CA LEU A 395 19.59 -11.21 21.65
C LEU A 395 21.09 -10.95 21.82
N ILE A 396 21.53 -9.68 21.86
CA ILE A 396 22.91 -9.29 22.15
C ILE A 396 23.35 -9.87 23.50
N ASP A 397 22.56 -9.65 24.56
CA ASP A 397 22.87 -10.14 25.90
C ASP A 397 22.84 -11.66 26.00
N GLY A 398 21.86 -12.29 25.34
CA GLY A 398 21.74 -13.74 25.24
C GLY A 398 22.97 -14.37 24.59
N LEU A 399 23.42 -13.83 23.47
CA LEU A 399 24.64 -14.26 22.76
C LEU A 399 25.95 -13.90 23.48
N ARG A 400 25.95 -12.99 24.46
CA ARG A 400 27.12 -12.78 25.33
C ARG A 400 27.17 -13.77 26.48
N SER A 401 26.00 -14.13 27.01
CA SER A 401 25.90 -15.08 28.11
C SER A 401 26.29 -16.51 27.67
N LYS A 402 26.62 -17.38 28.64
CA LYS A 402 26.84 -18.83 28.41
C LYS A 402 25.56 -19.60 28.04
N LYS A 403 24.44 -18.91 27.77
CA LYS A 403 23.18 -19.53 27.39
C LYS A 403 23.24 -20.10 25.97
N ASN A 404 22.34 -21.05 25.72
CA ASN A 404 22.14 -21.59 24.38
C ASN A 404 21.71 -20.46 23.41
N PRO A 405 22.44 -20.23 22.30
CA PRO A 405 22.11 -19.19 21.33
C PRO A 405 20.71 -19.37 20.73
N LEU A 406 20.26 -20.62 20.54
CA LEU A 406 18.93 -20.91 19.98
C LEU A 406 17.79 -20.37 20.85
N VAL A 407 17.92 -20.48 22.17
CA VAL A 407 16.94 -19.92 23.11
C VAL A 407 16.88 -18.40 23.02
N SER A 408 18.04 -17.75 22.83
CA SER A 408 18.09 -16.29 22.71
C SER A 408 17.42 -15.80 21.42
N ILE A 409 17.60 -16.55 20.32
CA ILE A 409 16.95 -16.30 19.03
C ILE A 409 15.44 -16.48 19.15
N LEU A 410 15.00 -17.60 19.73
CA LEU A 410 13.58 -17.89 19.93
C LEU A 410 12.90 -16.79 20.75
N VAL A 411 13.51 -16.38 21.87
CA VAL A 411 12.99 -15.28 22.70
C VAL A 411 12.90 -13.97 21.92
N ALA A 412 13.92 -13.64 21.10
CA ALA A 412 13.90 -12.45 20.26
C ALA A 412 12.76 -12.50 19.22
N PHE A 413 12.57 -13.61 18.53
CA PHE A 413 11.44 -13.78 17.60
C PHE A 413 10.10 -13.70 18.32
N CYS A 414 9.95 -14.33 19.50
CA CYS A 414 8.73 -14.21 20.31
C CYS A 414 8.42 -12.76 20.72
N MET A 415 9.44 -11.95 21.05
CA MET A 415 9.25 -10.53 21.33
C MET A 415 8.74 -9.78 20.11
N VAL A 416 9.39 -9.91 18.96
CA VAL A 416 8.96 -9.17 17.76
C VAL A 416 7.60 -9.66 17.29
N PHE A 417 7.31 -10.96 17.42
CA PHE A 417 6.01 -11.53 17.11
C PHE A 417 4.91 -11.00 18.04
N ALA A 418 5.17 -10.91 19.36
CA ALA A 418 4.24 -10.29 20.30
C ALA A 418 3.97 -8.82 19.94
N GLY A 419 5.00 -8.05 19.58
CA GLY A 419 4.84 -6.69 19.06
C GLY A 419 4.04 -6.64 17.75
N GLY A 420 4.30 -7.57 16.85
CA GLY A 420 3.55 -7.74 15.60
C GLY A 420 2.07 -8.00 15.87
N LEU A 421 1.74 -8.89 16.82
CA LEU A 421 0.36 -9.15 17.25
C LEU A 421 -0.31 -7.92 17.85
N VAL A 422 0.39 -7.18 18.73
CA VAL A 422 -0.12 -5.93 19.31
C VAL A 422 -0.55 -4.95 18.23
N VAL A 423 0.28 -4.74 17.20
CA VAL A 423 -0.06 -3.79 16.13
C VAL A 423 -1.08 -4.35 15.15
N SER A 424 -0.93 -5.61 14.75
CA SER A 424 -1.83 -6.28 13.80
C SER A 424 -3.26 -6.36 14.32
N CYS A 425 -3.42 -6.71 15.61
CA CYS A 425 -4.72 -6.83 16.25
C CYS A 425 -5.19 -5.51 16.87
N GLY A 426 -4.28 -4.69 17.40
CA GLY A 426 -4.61 -3.37 17.93
C GLY A 426 -5.13 -2.44 16.84
N LEU A 427 -4.48 -2.38 15.68
CA LEU A 427 -4.95 -1.55 14.56
C LEU A 427 -6.05 -2.23 13.72
N TYR A 428 -6.61 -3.37 14.13
CA TYR A 428 -7.64 -4.09 13.39
C TYR A 428 -9.02 -3.40 13.52
N HIS A 429 -9.10 -2.22 12.91
CA HIS A 429 -10.30 -1.41 12.81
C HIS A 429 -10.63 -1.24 11.33
N TRP A 430 -11.92 -1.26 11.00
CA TRP A 430 -12.40 -1.25 9.62
C TRP A 430 -11.86 -0.08 8.78
N LEU A 431 -11.70 1.13 9.36
CA LEU A 431 -11.07 2.28 8.69
C LEU A 431 -9.60 2.06 8.27
N TYR A 432 -8.81 1.30 9.05
CA TYR A 432 -7.44 0.93 8.66
C TYR A 432 -7.42 -0.17 7.59
N VAL A 433 -8.40 -1.08 7.62
CA VAL A 433 -8.56 -2.13 6.59
C VAL A 433 -8.96 -1.50 5.25
N LEU A 434 -9.87 -0.53 5.26
CA LEU A 434 -10.26 0.27 4.08
C LEU A 434 -9.17 1.24 3.61
N ARG A 435 -8.09 1.42 4.37
CA ARG A 435 -6.98 2.35 4.08
C ARG A 435 -7.41 3.83 4.05
N ILE A 436 -8.54 4.16 4.67
CA ILE A 436 -8.97 5.54 4.94
C ILE A 436 -7.99 6.15 5.96
N GLU A 437 -7.72 5.37 7.00
CA GLU A 437 -6.65 5.63 7.95
C GLU A 437 -5.44 4.74 7.65
N GLN A 438 -4.23 5.29 7.84
CA GLN A 438 -2.98 4.58 7.57
C GLN A 438 -2.05 4.66 8.76
N TYR A 439 -1.28 3.59 8.97
CA TYR A 439 -0.22 3.59 9.96
C TYR A 439 0.90 4.56 9.54
N SER A 440 1.05 5.66 10.28
CA SER A 440 2.06 6.70 10.04
C SER A 440 3.43 6.37 10.64
N GLY A 441 3.51 5.39 11.53
CA GLY A 441 4.72 5.06 12.30
C GLY A 441 5.83 4.32 11.54
N VAL A 442 5.66 4.03 10.25
CA VAL A 442 6.63 3.25 9.46
C VAL A 442 8.02 3.89 9.49
N LYS A 443 8.13 5.20 9.21
CA LYS A 443 9.45 5.87 9.21
C LYS A 443 10.09 5.85 10.60
N THR A 444 9.28 6.05 11.64
CA THR A 444 9.73 6.01 13.04
C THR A 444 10.25 4.63 13.44
N SER A 445 9.53 3.56 13.08
CA SER A 445 9.95 2.17 13.35
C SER A 445 11.18 1.76 12.53
N LEU A 446 11.44 2.39 11.38
CA LEU A 446 12.63 2.14 10.57
C LEU A 446 13.90 2.81 11.12
N VAL A 447 13.78 3.96 11.77
CA VAL A 447 14.93 4.78 12.21
C VAL A 447 15.29 4.52 13.67
N ILE A 448 14.33 4.63 14.58
CA ILE A 448 14.62 4.69 16.02
C ILE A 448 15.26 3.39 16.55
N PRO A 449 14.76 2.18 16.22
CA PRO A 449 15.40 0.96 16.71
C PRO A 449 16.85 0.81 16.25
N ILE A 450 17.19 1.26 15.03
CA ILE A 450 18.58 1.26 14.54
C ILE A 450 19.46 2.15 15.41
N LEU A 451 19.01 3.39 15.70
CA LEU A 451 19.75 4.31 16.57
C LEU A 451 19.91 3.73 17.98
N LEU A 452 18.85 3.16 18.55
CA LEU A 452 18.87 2.54 19.87
C LEU A 452 19.83 1.34 19.93
N VAL A 453 19.88 0.51 18.90
CA VAL A 453 20.84 -0.62 18.80
C VAL A 453 22.27 -0.12 18.73
N VAL A 454 22.56 0.89 17.93
CA VAL A 454 23.92 1.49 17.88
C VAL A 454 24.32 2.01 19.26
N LEU A 455 23.45 2.79 19.92
CA LEU A 455 23.69 3.30 21.28
C LEU A 455 23.91 2.16 22.29
N TYR A 456 23.13 1.09 22.18
CA TYR A 456 23.25 -0.07 23.07
C TYR A 456 24.55 -0.85 22.87
N LEU A 457 25.02 -1.00 21.63
CA LEU A 457 26.30 -1.67 21.34
C LEU A 457 27.49 -0.95 22.00
N PHE A 458 27.46 0.39 22.06
CA PHE A 458 28.44 1.17 22.81
C PHE A 458 28.24 1.04 24.33
N ARG A 459 27.01 1.23 24.81
CA ARG A 459 26.68 1.23 26.25
C ARG A 459 26.94 -0.12 26.94
N SER A 460 26.71 -1.22 26.22
CA SER A 460 26.91 -2.59 26.72
C SER A 460 28.39 -3.00 26.76
N GLY A 461 29.28 -2.19 26.17
CA GLY A 461 30.70 -2.49 26.01
C GLY A 461 30.99 -3.56 24.97
N TYR A 462 30.01 -3.96 24.15
CA TYR A 462 30.16 -5.04 23.16
C TYR A 462 31.27 -4.78 22.13
N LEU A 463 31.49 -3.50 21.80
CA LEU A 463 32.51 -3.07 20.83
C LEU A 463 33.90 -2.81 21.46
N ASN A 464 34.04 -2.88 22.79
CA ASN A 464 35.26 -2.47 23.52
C ASN A 464 35.78 -1.06 23.12
N ARG A 465 34.89 -0.18 22.66
CA ARG A 465 35.18 1.22 22.29
C ARG A 465 34.12 2.13 22.90
N SER A 466 34.52 3.34 23.31
CA SER A 466 33.57 4.35 23.77
C SER A 466 33.04 5.16 22.59
N ILE A 467 31.84 5.74 22.75
CA ILE A 467 31.27 6.60 21.69
C ILE A 467 32.15 7.84 21.46
N ARG A 468 32.71 8.42 22.54
CA ARG A 468 33.65 9.54 22.49
C ARG A 468 34.90 9.19 21.69
N SER A 469 35.46 8.00 21.88
CA SER A 469 36.65 7.57 21.13
C SER A 469 36.40 7.36 19.63
N VAL A 470 35.16 7.11 19.22
CA VAL A 470 34.81 6.97 17.80
C VAL A 470 34.48 8.33 17.17
N VAL A 471 33.78 9.20 17.90
CA VAL A 471 33.38 10.53 17.38
C VAL A 471 34.55 11.51 17.35
N LEU A 472 35.41 11.50 18.39
CA LEU A 472 36.56 12.40 18.50
C LEU A 472 37.87 11.77 17.98
N GLY A 473 37.84 10.48 17.65
CA GLY A 473 39.00 9.77 17.11
C GLY A 473 39.16 10.00 15.61
N THR A 474 40.38 9.87 15.11
CA THR A 474 40.63 9.82 13.66
C THR A 474 40.08 8.51 13.10
N LEU A 475 38.99 8.57 12.33
CA LEU A 475 38.47 7.42 11.60
C LEU A 475 39.52 6.92 10.62
N LYS A 476 39.76 5.61 10.59
CA LYS A 476 40.62 5.02 9.55
C LYS A 476 39.93 5.17 8.19
N ARG A 477 40.70 5.32 7.10
CA ARG A 477 40.18 5.51 5.73
C ARG A 477 39.10 4.48 5.36
N TYR A 478 39.28 3.21 5.73
CA TYR A 478 38.27 2.18 5.47
C TYR A 478 37.01 2.27 6.36
N GLU A 479 37.13 2.74 7.62
CA GLU A 479 35.97 2.94 8.51
C GLU A 479 35.10 4.07 7.98
N PHE A 480 35.72 5.13 7.44
CA PHE A 480 35.01 6.23 6.76
C PHE A 480 34.28 5.76 5.50
N VAL A 481 34.94 4.97 4.64
CA VAL A 481 34.29 4.40 3.42
C VAL A 481 33.09 3.54 3.79
N ILE A 482 33.21 2.66 4.79
CA ILE A 482 32.09 1.83 5.26
C ILE A 482 30.97 2.68 5.84
N LEU A 483 31.29 3.73 6.61
CA LEU A 483 30.30 4.66 7.14
C LEU A 483 29.54 5.37 6.01
N MET A 484 30.24 5.83 4.97
CA MET A 484 29.62 6.43 3.78
C MET A 484 28.71 5.46 3.05
N ILE A 485 29.12 4.19 2.88
CA ILE A 485 28.29 3.14 2.28
C ILE A 485 27.05 2.87 3.13
N LEU A 486 27.20 2.78 4.45
CA LEU A 486 26.07 2.57 5.37
C LEU A 486 25.12 3.77 5.36
N ALA A 487 25.64 5.00 5.34
CA ALA A 487 24.84 6.21 5.26
C ALA A 487 24.06 6.28 3.94
N GLY A 488 24.73 6.05 2.81
CA GLY A 488 24.07 5.97 1.49
C GLY A 488 23.03 4.85 1.44
N GLY A 489 23.36 3.66 1.92
CA GLY A 489 22.43 2.53 2.03
C GLY A 489 21.24 2.81 2.94
N PHE A 490 21.44 3.57 4.02
CA PHE A 490 20.38 3.99 4.94
C PHE A 490 19.44 5.02 4.29
N VAL A 491 19.97 5.98 3.53
CA VAL A 491 19.16 6.93 2.74
C VAL A 491 18.31 6.17 1.70
N VAL A 492 18.93 5.24 0.96
CA VAL A 492 18.20 4.37 0.01
C VAL A 492 17.14 3.54 0.74
N TYR A 493 17.46 3.00 1.92
CA TYR A 493 16.52 2.26 2.74
C TYR A 493 15.31 3.10 3.15
N LEU A 494 15.50 4.35 3.58
CA LEU A 494 14.41 5.24 3.98
C LEU A 494 13.57 5.72 2.78
N THR A 495 14.22 6.09 1.68
CA THR A 495 13.53 6.58 0.46
C THR A 495 12.73 5.48 -0.23
N ARG A 496 13.17 4.23 -0.13
CA ARG A 496 12.47 3.05 -0.69
C ARG A 496 11.44 2.44 0.27
N SER A 497 11.33 2.91 1.51
CA SER A 497 10.41 2.35 2.50
C SER A 497 9.28 3.31 2.86
N GLY A 498 8.06 2.80 2.91
CA GLY A 498 6.87 3.56 3.24
C GLY A 498 5.75 3.33 2.23
N ASN A 499 4.70 4.16 2.34
CA ASN A 499 3.49 4.02 1.52
C ASN A 499 3.64 4.60 0.11
N PHE A 500 4.66 5.46 -0.10
CA PHE A 500 4.99 6.09 -1.38
C PHE A 500 6.53 6.13 -1.54
N PRO A 501 7.14 5.08 -2.11
CA PRO A 501 8.59 5.04 -2.31
C PRO A 501 9.00 6.07 -3.37
N LEU A 502 10.06 6.84 -3.09
CA LEU A 502 10.58 7.87 -4.00
C LEU A 502 11.43 7.27 -5.13
N LEU A 503 11.95 6.06 -4.93
CA LEU A 503 12.82 5.37 -5.89
C LEU A 503 12.20 4.03 -6.32
N PRO A 504 12.06 3.77 -7.64
CA PRO A 504 11.53 2.51 -8.14
C PRO A 504 12.48 1.33 -7.86
N ALA A 505 11.97 0.12 -7.98
CA ALA A 505 12.81 -1.08 -7.90
C ALA A 505 13.66 -1.23 -9.17
N GLY A 506 14.91 -1.68 -9.00
CA GLY A 506 15.78 -1.97 -10.14
C GLY A 506 15.29 -3.17 -10.96
N MET A 507 15.68 -3.25 -12.24
CA MET A 507 15.19 -4.28 -13.17
C MET A 507 15.45 -5.72 -12.68
N LEU A 508 16.63 -6.00 -12.13
CA LEU A 508 16.97 -7.31 -11.56
C LEU A 508 16.10 -7.66 -10.36
N GLU A 509 15.82 -6.67 -9.49
CA GLU A 509 14.98 -6.87 -8.33
C GLU A 509 13.53 -7.15 -8.75
N SER A 510 13.01 -6.43 -9.73
CA SER A 510 11.68 -6.66 -10.30
C SER A 510 11.56 -8.07 -10.90
N LYS A 511 12.55 -8.52 -11.68
CA LYS A 511 12.56 -9.89 -12.23
C LYS A 511 12.63 -10.98 -11.14
N MET A 512 13.50 -10.81 -10.16
CA MET A 512 13.58 -11.73 -9.01
C MET A 512 12.26 -11.77 -8.24
N ARG A 513 11.64 -10.60 -8.05
CA ARG A 513 10.34 -10.45 -7.38
C ARG A 513 9.24 -11.20 -8.11
N LEU A 514 9.18 -11.10 -9.43
CA LEU A 514 8.23 -11.85 -10.27
C LEU A 514 8.49 -13.36 -10.21
N TRP A 515 9.75 -13.77 -10.29
CA TRP A 515 10.11 -15.19 -10.16
C TRP A 515 9.68 -15.78 -8.81
N LEU A 516 9.91 -15.07 -7.71
CA LEU A 516 9.46 -15.49 -6.39
C LEU A 516 7.94 -15.49 -6.24
N GLU A 517 7.22 -14.55 -6.87
CA GLU A 517 5.75 -14.51 -6.87
C GLU A 517 5.13 -15.72 -7.60
N ARG A 518 5.83 -16.30 -8.58
CA ARG A 518 5.38 -17.52 -9.28
C ARG A 518 5.73 -18.79 -8.53
N LEU A 519 6.90 -18.83 -7.92
CA LEU A 519 7.36 -20.01 -7.18
C LEU A 519 6.67 -20.15 -5.82
N LEU A 520 6.33 -19.03 -5.18
CA LEU A 520 5.72 -19.00 -3.85
C LEU A 520 4.35 -18.34 -3.92
N PHE A 521 3.37 -18.91 -3.23
CA PHE A 521 2.05 -18.28 -3.09
C PHE A 521 2.13 -16.85 -2.52
N MET A 522 3.08 -16.62 -1.60
CA MET A 522 3.32 -15.31 -1.01
C MET A 522 4.80 -14.95 -0.98
N ARG A 523 5.17 -13.86 -1.66
CA ARG A 523 6.56 -13.43 -1.72
C ARG A 523 7.04 -12.90 -0.36
N PRO A 524 8.20 -13.35 0.15
CA PRO A 524 8.80 -12.77 1.34
C PRO A 524 9.31 -11.35 1.11
N ARG A 525 9.46 -10.58 2.19
CA ARG A 525 10.11 -9.26 2.10
C ARG A 525 11.60 -9.46 1.84
N THR A 526 12.10 -8.85 0.75
CA THR A 526 13.51 -8.98 0.30
C THR A 526 14.53 -8.72 1.41
N LYS A 527 14.27 -7.73 2.25
CA LYS A 527 15.17 -7.34 3.35
C LYS A 527 15.30 -8.40 4.44
N GLU A 528 14.25 -9.20 4.68
CA GLU A 528 14.27 -10.26 5.70
C GLU A 528 15.22 -11.39 5.28
N PHE A 529 15.02 -11.93 4.07
CA PHE A 529 15.77 -13.11 3.61
C PHE A 529 17.13 -12.79 2.98
N MET A 530 17.36 -11.57 2.45
CA MET A 530 18.65 -11.19 1.86
C MET A 530 19.61 -10.46 2.80
N ILE A 531 19.11 -9.84 3.88
CA ILE A 531 19.94 -9.01 4.78
C ILE A 531 19.74 -9.42 6.23
N GLY A 532 18.50 -9.38 6.72
CA GLY A 532 18.17 -9.53 8.12
C GLY A 532 18.56 -10.86 8.74
N TYR A 533 17.90 -11.94 8.31
CA TYR A 533 18.15 -13.27 8.83
C TYR A 533 19.52 -13.84 8.42
N PRO A 534 20.05 -13.60 7.20
CA PRO A 534 21.44 -13.98 6.91
C PRO A 534 22.45 -13.33 7.85
N ALA A 535 22.28 -12.06 8.22
CA ALA A 535 23.15 -11.41 9.20
C ALA A 535 23.05 -12.05 10.60
N LEU A 536 21.86 -12.50 11.00
CA LEU A 536 21.65 -13.26 12.23
C LEU A 536 22.44 -14.58 12.20
N TRP A 537 22.30 -15.36 11.13
CA TRP A 537 23.00 -16.64 10.96
C TRP A 537 24.51 -16.47 10.90
N LEU A 538 24.99 -15.41 10.24
CA LEU A 538 26.41 -15.04 10.24
C LEU A 538 26.91 -14.71 11.64
N LEU A 539 26.19 -13.90 12.43
CA LEU A 539 26.59 -13.58 13.81
C LEU A 539 26.79 -14.83 14.68
N ILE A 540 25.92 -15.82 14.52
CA ILE A 540 25.96 -17.05 15.30
C ILE A 540 27.10 -17.96 14.84
N SER A 541 27.21 -18.18 13.52
CA SER A 541 28.25 -19.05 12.94
C SER A 541 29.66 -18.49 13.13
N LEU A 542 29.79 -17.16 13.13
CA LEU A 542 31.06 -16.45 13.26
C LEU A 542 31.43 -16.13 14.72
N ARG A 543 30.60 -16.49 15.70
CA ARG A 543 30.80 -16.16 17.12
C ARG A 543 32.14 -16.62 17.70
N ARG A 544 32.71 -17.71 17.18
CA ARG A 544 33.99 -18.29 17.65
C ARG A 544 35.24 -17.56 17.10
N PHE A 545 35.08 -16.69 16.12
CA PHE A 545 36.18 -16.00 15.47
C PHE A 545 36.22 -14.53 15.90
N ASN A 546 37.42 -13.98 16.05
CA ASN A 546 37.60 -12.61 16.49
C ASN A 546 37.64 -11.64 15.29
N TYR A 547 36.46 -11.23 14.81
CA TYR A 547 36.33 -10.25 13.72
C TYR A 547 36.32 -8.80 14.23
N GLN A 548 36.65 -7.87 13.33
CA GLN A 548 36.70 -6.42 13.58
C GLN A 548 35.37 -5.90 14.16
N PRO A 549 35.39 -4.96 15.13
CA PRO A 549 34.19 -4.41 15.76
C PRO A 549 33.18 -3.85 14.75
N LEU A 550 33.65 -3.19 13.70
CA LEU A 550 32.81 -2.60 12.65
C LEU A 550 31.97 -3.65 11.90
N PHE A 551 32.53 -4.83 11.62
CA PHE A 551 31.80 -5.91 10.97
C PHE A 551 30.65 -6.42 11.85
N LYS A 552 30.86 -6.49 13.17
CA LYS A 552 29.80 -6.84 14.12
C LYS A 552 28.69 -5.80 14.13
N VAL A 553 29.01 -4.50 14.04
CA VAL A 553 28.01 -3.43 13.94
C VAL A 553 27.15 -3.62 12.69
N VAL A 554 27.78 -3.84 11.52
CA VAL A 554 27.06 -4.07 10.26
C VAL A 554 26.09 -5.24 10.36
N LEU A 555 26.53 -6.37 10.94
CA LEU A 555 25.65 -7.52 11.11
C LEU A 555 24.49 -7.24 12.08
N TRP A 556 24.73 -6.56 13.20
CA TRP A 556 23.66 -6.17 14.13
C TRP A 556 22.66 -5.18 13.51
N LEU A 557 23.12 -4.25 12.67
CA LEU A 557 22.25 -3.39 11.88
C LEU A 557 21.40 -4.21 10.90
N GLY A 558 22.00 -5.20 10.24
CA GLY A 558 21.29 -6.17 9.40
C GLY A 558 20.18 -6.88 10.18
N VAL A 559 20.50 -7.50 11.32
CA VAL A 559 19.51 -8.16 12.20
C VAL A 559 18.37 -7.22 12.60
N THR A 560 18.73 -5.98 12.94
CA THR A 560 17.76 -4.95 13.31
C THR A 560 16.80 -4.65 12.16
N ILE A 561 17.32 -4.49 10.93
CA ILE A 561 16.50 -4.32 9.72
C ILE A 561 15.58 -5.53 9.50
N GLY A 562 16.06 -6.76 9.74
CA GLY A 562 15.26 -7.98 9.66
C GLY A 562 14.08 -7.96 10.62
N PHE A 563 14.31 -7.66 11.90
CA PHE A 563 13.25 -7.59 12.92
C PHE A 563 12.29 -6.42 12.70
N ILE A 564 12.79 -5.25 12.29
CA ILE A 564 11.91 -4.13 11.90
C ILE A 564 11.04 -4.53 10.71
N THR A 565 11.60 -5.18 9.69
CA THR A 565 10.84 -5.57 8.48
C THR A 565 9.77 -6.60 8.82
N PHE A 566 10.11 -7.59 9.66
CA PHE A 566 9.14 -8.56 10.16
C PHE A 566 8.01 -7.88 10.94
N PHE A 567 8.32 -6.98 11.88
CA PHE A 567 7.31 -6.19 12.58
C PHE A 567 6.45 -5.36 11.61
N ASN A 568 7.07 -4.66 10.66
CA ASN A 568 6.36 -3.81 9.70
C ASN A 568 5.47 -4.63 8.76
N SER A 569 5.74 -5.90 8.52
CA SER A 569 4.83 -6.79 7.79
C SER A 569 3.46 -6.91 8.49
N PHE A 570 3.41 -6.81 9.83
CA PHE A 570 2.16 -6.76 10.60
C PHE A 570 1.47 -5.39 10.61
N CYS A 571 2.17 -4.31 10.24
CA CYS A 571 1.56 -2.98 10.11
C CYS A 571 0.68 -2.85 8.85
N HIS A 572 0.80 -3.78 7.89
CA HIS A 572 -0.09 -3.87 6.73
C HIS A 572 -1.39 -4.59 7.12
N ILE A 573 -2.26 -3.89 7.86
CA ILE A 573 -3.49 -4.45 8.45
C ILE A 573 -4.43 -5.04 7.39
N HIS A 574 -4.41 -4.49 6.17
CA HIS A 574 -5.18 -4.99 5.04
C HIS A 574 -4.66 -6.32 4.48
N THR A 575 -3.43 -6.75 4.77
CA THR A 575 -2.98 -8.09 4.33
C THR A 575 -3.61 -9.15 5.25
N PRO A 576 -4.16 -10.25 4.71
CA PRO A 576 -4.66 -11.35 5.53
C PRO A 576 -3.60 -11.88 6.50
N PHE A 577 -3.99 -12.19 7.74
CA PHE A 577 -3.06 -12.54 8.81
C PHE A 577 -2.20 -13.75 8.46
N LEU A 578 -2.81 -14.81 7.91
CA LEU A 578 -2.11 -16.03 7.52
C LEU A 578 -1.09 -15.79 6.40
N PHE A 579 -1.36 -14.85 5.49
CA PHE A 579 -0.42 -14.51 4.44
C PHE A 579 0.80 -13.78 4.99
N ILE A 580 0.64 -12.97 6.04
CA ILE A 580 1.79 -12.35 6.76
C ILE A 580 2.69 -13.44 7.36
N LEU A 581 2.12 -14.48 7.97
CA LEU A 581 2.88 -15.61 8.51
C LEU A 581 3.60 -16.41 7.41
N LEU A 582 2.93 -16.63 6.28
CA LEU A 582 3.52 -17.33 5.15
C LEU A 582 4.71 -16.55 4.55
N ARG A 583 4.62 -15.22 4.45
CA ARG A 583 5.75 -14.36 4.04
C ARG A 583 6.96 -14.58 4.96
N PHE A 584 6.74 -14.60 6.27
CA PHE A 584 7.79 -14.81 7.26
C PHE A 584 8.44 -16.18 7.12
N PHE A 585 7.63 -17.24 7.02
CA PHE A 585 8.15 -18.60 6.87
C PHE A 585 8.98 -18.76 5.60
N ASN A 586 8.49 -18.23 4.48
CA ASN A 586 9.23 -18.20 3.21
C ASN A 586 10.54 -17.41 3.34
N ALA A 587 10.51 -16.26 4.04
CA ALA A 587 11.71 -15.46 4.26
C ALA A 587 12.75 -16.19 5.11
N PHE A 588 12.29 -16.89 6.15
CA PHE A 588 13.13 -17.65 7.05
C PHE A 588 13.82 -18.81 6.32
N ILE A 589 13.09 -19.61 5.53
CA ILE A 589 13.67 -20.72 4.76
C ILE A 589 14.67 -20.20 3.73
N LEU A 590 14.29 -19.22 2.92
CA LEU A 590 15.18 -18.68 1.88
C LEU A 590 16.44 -18.05 2.47
N SER A 591 16.35 -17.50 3.69
CA SER A 591 17.52 -16.93 4.35
C SER A 591 18.62 -17.94 4.65
N LEU A 592 18.28 -19.23 4.83
CA LEU A 592 19.28 -20.28 5.07
C LEU A 592 20.13 -20.54 3.83
N VAL A 593 19.50 -20.53 2.65
CA VAL A 593 20.20 -20.69 1.36
C VAL A 593 21.13 -19.51 1.10
N ILE A 594 20.63 -18.28 1.30
CA ILE A 594 21.45 -17.06 1.14
C ILE A 594 22.58 -17.00 2.18
N PHE A 595 22.30 -17.43 3.40
CA PHE A 595 23.31 -17.51 4.45
C PHE A 595 24.50 -18.37 4.04
N ILE A 596 24.27 -19.55 3.44
CA ILE A 596 25.36 -20.44 2.99
C ILE A 596 26.25 -19.71 1.97
N PHE A 597 25.63 -19.03 1.01
CA PHE A 597 26.36 -18.24 0.01
C PHE A 597 27.20 -17.12 0.65
N TYR A 598 26.61 -16.32 1.56
CA TYR A 598 27.34 -15.27 2.26
C TYR A 598 28.44 -15.81 3.17
N TYR A 599 28.20 -16.93 3.84
CA TYR A 599 29.19 -17.58 4.69
C TYR A 599 30.43 -18.00 3.88
N LEU A 600 30.23 -18.57 2.68
CA LEU A 600 31.31 -18.91 1.75
C LEU A 600 32.09 -17.66 1.32
N ILE A 601 31.39 -16.58 0.94
CA ILE A 601 32.05 -15.31 0.57
C ILE A 601 32.90 -14.79 1.73
N VAL A 602 32.37 -14.76 2.95
CA VAL A 602 33.11 -14.27 4.13
C VAL A 602 34.33 -15.15 4.42
N ARG A 603 34.21 -16.47 4.27
CA ARG A 603 35.34 -17.41 4.43
C ARG A 603 36.42 -17.20 3.37
N ILE A 604 36.03 -17.05 2.11
CA ILE A 604 36.96 -16.78 1.00
C ILE A 604 37.63 -15.43 1.20
N ALA A 605 36.88 -14.37 1.53
CA ALA A 605 37.44 -13.05 1.80
C ALA A 605 38.42 -13.07 2.98
N TYR A 606 38.10 -13.81 4.05
CA TYR A 606 39.02 -14.00 5.17
C TYR A 606 40.29 -14.77 4.77
N TRP A 607 40.15 -15.80 3.93
CA TRP A 607 41.29 -16.55 3.39
C TRP A 607 42.19 -15.66 2.50
N ILE A 608 41.61 -14.89 1.58
CA ILE A 608 42.34 -13.92 0.74
C ILE A 608 43.02 -12.87 1.60
N TRP A 609 42.34 -12.34 2.62
CA TRP A 609 42.93 -11.37 3.54
C TRP A 609 44.16 -11.94 4.26
N LYS A 610 44.07 -13.19 4.75
CA LYS A 610 45.20 -13.87 5.39
C LYS A 610 46.34 -14.11 4.40
N TRP A 611 46.02 -14.50 3.16
CA TRP A 611 46.99 -14.71 2.09
C TRP A 611 47.71 -13.41 1.70
N LEU A 612 46.98 -12.31 1.48
CA LEU A 612 47.56 -10.99 1.19
C LEU A 612 48.39 -10.44 2.36
N GLY A 613 47.97 -10.69 3.60
CA GLY A 613 48.72 -10.31 4.80
C GLY A 613 50.11 -10.95 4.86
N GLN A 614 50.26 -12.18 4.34
CA GLN A 614 51.55 -12.87 4.27
C GLN A 614 52.53 -12.22 3.26
N PHE A 615 52.03 -11.51 2.25
CA PHE A 615 52.89 -10.75 1.33
C PHE A 615 53.34 -9.40 1.93
N GLY A 616 52.51 -8.76 2.76
CA GLY A 616 52.85 -7.49 3.42
C GLY A 616 53.92 -7.58 4.50
N GLU A 617 54.02 -8.71 5.23
CA GLU A 617 55.08 -8.94 6.22
C GLU A 617 56.44 -9.28 5.59
N ASN A 618 56.45 -9.89 4.41
CA ASN A 618 57.69 -10.22 3.69
C ASN A 618 58.40 -8.99 3.10
N ASP A 619 57.66 -7.93 2.76
CA ASP A 619 58.25 -6.67 2.27
C ASP A 619 58.82 -5.79 3.40
N ALA A 620 58.31 -5.92 4.64
CA ALA A 620 58.86 -5.23 5.80
C ALA A 620 60.22 -5.85 6.22
N HIS A 621 60.36 -7.18 6.16
CA HIS A 621 61.61 -7.86 6.45
C HIS A 621 62.70 -7.66 5.38
N LYS A 622 62.33 -7.44 4.11
CA LYS A 622 63.28 -7.09 3.04
C LYS A 622 63.79 -5.65 3.11
N LYS A 623 63.07 -4.73 3.77
CA LYS A 623 63.54 -3.35 4.00
C LYS A 623 64.41 -3.18 5.25
N SER A 624 64.33 -4.08 6.24
CA SER A 624 65.19 -4.03 7.42
C SER A 624 66.53 -4.78 7.26
N THR A 625 66.75 -5.43 6.11
CA THR A 625 67.99 -6.17 5.79
C THR A 625 68.86 -5.46 4.76
N ASN A 626 68.46 -4.25 4.31
CA ASN A 626 69.20 -3.40 3.36
C ASN A 626 69.50 -1.99 3.93
N ILE A 627 69.54 -1.85 5.26
CA ILE A 627 70.16 -0.72 5.99
C ILE A 627 71.11 -1.36 6.99
#